data_AF-A0A7V6C6E3-F1
#
_entry.id   AF-A0A7V6C6E3-F1
#
_cell.length_a   1.000
_cell.length_b   1.000
_cell.length_c   1.000
_cell.angle_alpha   90.00
_cell.angle_beta   90.00
_cell.angle_gamma   90.00
#
_symmetry.space_group_name_H-M   'P 1'
#
loop_
_entity.id
_entity.type
_entity.pdbx_description
1 polymer ?
#
loop_
_entity_poly.entity_id
_entity_poly.type
_entity_poly.pdbx_seq_one_letter_code
_entity_poly.pdbx_strand_id
1 'polypeptide(L)' 'MSWDGSPEQLPPDRIIVLGRSVDSGPSIELSANYPVGGLIVESALISVFRMKTQIAIFPFDKFNNLRKISSAPVLY' A
#
# COMPACT_ATOMS: atom_id res chain seq x y z
N MET A 1 2.91 22.71 17.32
CA MET A 1 3.32 21.31 17.08
C MET A 1 4.79 21.20 17.46
N SER A 2 5.09 20.82 18.71
CA SER A 2 6.47 20.67 19.19
C SER A 2 6.85 19.20 19.12
N TRP A 3 7.66 18.82 18.14
CA TRP A 3 8.26 17.50 18.07
C TRP A 3 9.54 17.51 18.92
N ASP A 4 9.62 16.65 19.93
CA ASP A 4 10.71 16.61 20.91
C ASP A 4 11.88 15.69 20.51
N GLY A 5 11.84 15.12 19.30
CA GLY A 5 12.90 14.28 18.78
C GLY A 5 12.98 12.87 19.39
N SER A 6 12.12 12.55 20.36
CA SER A 6 12.06 11.20 20.92
C SER A 6 11.25 10.30 19.98
N PRO A 7 11.72 9.08 19.64
CA PRO A 7 10.92 8.14 18.86
C PRO A 7 9.77 7.64 19.73
N GLU A 8 8.63 8.30 19.65
CA GLU A 8 7.38 7.83 20.23
C GLU A 8 7.03 6.47 19.60
N GLN A 9 7.07 5.41 20.41
CA GLN A 9 6.69 4.07 19.97
C GLN A 9 5.16 3.98 19.94
N LEU A 10 4.58 4.28 18.78
CA LEU A 10 3.16 4.09 18.55
C LEU A 10 2.85 2.60 18.32
N PRO A 11 1.77 2.06 18.90
CA PRO A 11 1.35 0.71 18.59
C PRO A 11 0.90 0.64 17.10
N PRO A 12 1.20 -0.47 16.38
CA PRO A 12 0.97 -0.55 14.92
C PRO A 12 -0.48 -0.28 14.49
N ASP A 13 -1.45 -0.66 15.32
CA ASP A 13 -2.89 -0.46 15.10
C ASP A 13 -3.33 1.01 15.15
N ARG A 14 -2.44 1.93 15.55
CA ARG A 14 -2.64 3.38 15.49
C ARG A 14 -1.92 4.05 14.33
N ILE A 15 -1.27 3.27 13.47
CA ILE A 15 -0.50 3.78 12.33
C ILE A 15 -1.34 3.60 11.07
N ILE A 16 -1.55 4.70 10.34
CA ILE A 16 -2.13 4.67 9.00
C ILE A 16 -0.99 4.60 7.98
N VAL A 17 -1.03 3.59 7.12
CA VAL A 17 -0.09 3.45 6.01
C VAL A 17 -0.63 4.24 4.81
N LEU A 18 0.20 5.11 4.23
CA LEU A 18 -0.13 5.84 3.01
C LEU A 18 0.75 5.31 1.87
N GLY A 19 0.12 4.82 0.80
CA GLY A 19 0.81 4.40 -0.40
C GLY A 19 0.39 5.23 -1.61
N ARG A 20 1.31 5.99 -2.20
CA ARG A 20 1.03 6.84 -3.36
C ARG A 20 1.77 6.36 -4.61
N SER A 21 1.05 6.26 -5.73
CA SER A 21 1.62 5.89 -7.03
C SER A 21 2.34 4.52 -7.01
N VAL A 22 3.67 4.50 -7.00
CA VAL A 22 4.51 3.28 -6.94
C VAL A 22 4.54 2.68 -5.54
N ASP A 23 4.51 3.52 -4.51
CA ASP A 23 4.66 3.08 -3.12
C ASP A 23 3.43 2.31 -2.62
N SER A 24 2.32 2.41 -3.34
CA SER A 24 1.11 1.63 -3.07
C SER A 24 1.36 0.12 -3.00
N GLY A 25 2.30 -0.42 -3.79
CA GLY A 25 2.66 -1.85 -3.75
C GLY A 25 3.18 -2.30 -2.37
N PRO A 26 4.31 -1.78 -1.89
CA PRO A 26 4.83 -2.11 -0.56
C PRO A 26 3.88 -1.68 0.57
N SER A 27 3.13 -0.56 0.44
CA SER A 27 2.13 -0.16 1.45
C SER A 27 0.99 -1.18 1.60
N ILE A 28 0.51 -1.74 0.49
CA ILE A 28 -0.49 -2.82 0.51
C ILE A 28 0.11 -4.09 1.13
N GLU A 29 1.32 -4.48 0.74
CA GLU A 29 1.98 -5.67 1.29
C GLU A 29 2.20 -5.54 2.81
N LEU A 30 2.63 -4.37 3.28
CA LEU A 30 2.79 -4.09 4.71
C LEU A 30 1.45 -4.18 5.43
N SER A 31 0.40 -3.55 4.90
CA SER A 31 -0.92 -3.54 5.53
C SER A 31 -1.60 -4.92 5.51
N ALA A 32 -1.24 -5.80 4.57
CA ALA A 32 -1.75 -7.16 4.49
C ALA A 32 -1.09 -8.12 5.50
N ASN A 33 0.16 -7.85 5.90
CA ASN A 33 0.94 -8.73 6.76
C ASN A 33 1.07 -8.22 8.21
N TYR A 34 0.71 -6.97 8.48
CA TYR A 34 0.85 -6.35 9.80
C TYR A 34 -0.44 -5.65 10.24
N PRO A 35 -0.75 -5.64 11.56
CA PRO A 35 -1.97 -5.03 12.10
C PRO A 35 -1.83 -3.50 12.13
N VAL A 36 -2.02 -2.87 10.99
CA VAL A 36 -2.02 -1.41 10.85
C VAL A 36 -3.42 -0.85 11.15
N GLY A 37 -3.49 0.41 11.58
CA GLY A 37 -4.75 1.10 11.86
C GLY A 37 -5.58 1.41 10.62
N GLY A 38 -4.94 1.44 9.44
CA GLY A 38 -5.61 1.62 8.16
C GLY A 38 -4.63 1.80 7.01
N LEU A 39 -5.16 1.72 5.78
CA LEU A 39 -4.41 1.92 4.54
C LEU A 39 -5.13 2.96 3.68
N ILE A 40 -4.42 4.03 3.31
CA ILE A 40 -4.83 5.01 2.31
C ILE A 40 -4.00 4.77 1.06
N VAL A 41 -4.65 4.65 -0.10
CA VAL A 41 -3.96 4.44 -1.36
C VAL A 41 -4.33 5.52 -2.36
N GLU A 42 -3.40 6.41 -2.67
CA GLU A 42 -3.63 7.52 -3.60
C GLU A 42 -3.03 7.23 -4.98
N SER A 43 -3.84 7.38 -6.03
CA SER A 43 -3.39 7.21 -7.42
C SER A 43 -2.61 5.90 -7.62
N ALA A 44 -3.08 4.82 -7.00
CA ALA A 44 -2.36 3.56 -6.94
C ALA A 44 -2.01 3.04 -8.34
N LEU A 45 -0.77 2.61 -8.53
CA LEU A 45 -0.46 1.68 -9.61
C LEU A 45 -1.10 0.34 -9.29
N ILE A 46 -2.36 0.19 -9.67
CA ILE A 46 -3.15 -1.05 -9.53
C ILE A 46 -2.38 -2.26 -10.10
N SER A 47 -1.53 -1.99 -11.10
CA SER A 47 -0.45 -2.86 -11.53
C SER A 47 0.65 -2.03 -12.20
N VAL A 48 1.92 -2.28 -11.86
CA VAL A 48 3.08 -1.71 -12.58
C VAL A 48 3.04 -2.13 -14.07
N PHE A 49 2.45 -3.29 -14.40
CA PHE A 49 2.28 -3.78 -15.78
C PHE A 49 1.20 -3.04 -16.57
N ARG A 50 0.28 -2.31 -15.92
CA ARG A 50 -0.81 -1.60 -16.59
C ARG A 50 -0.48 -0.16 -16.94
N MET A 51 0.69 0.36 -16.53
CA MET A 51 1.02 1.79 -16.73
C MET A 51 2.15 2.06 -17.73
N LYS A 52 2.24 1.25 -18.80
CA LYS A 52 2.42 1.72 -20.19
C LYS A 52 2.49 0.54 -21.17
N THR A 53 1.88 0.72 -22.33
CA THR A 53 1.81 -0.16 -23.52
C THR A 53 0.63 -1.15 -23.53
N GLN A 54 -0.14 -1.13 -24.61
CA GLN A 54 -1.15 -2.12 -24.99
C GLN A 54 -0.54 -3.51 -25.29
N ILE A 55 0.67 -3.81 -24.78
CA ILE A 55 1.45 -4.99 -25.11
C ILE A 55 2.00 -5.55 -23.80
N ALA A 56 1.45 -6.67 -23.36
CA ALA A 56 1.96 -7.43 -22.22
C ALA A 56 3.30 -8.06 -22.60
N ILE A 57 4.41 -7.42 -22.22
CA ILE A 57 5.73 -8.02 -22.33
C ILE A 57 6.00 -8.71 -20.98
N PHE A 58 5.97 -10.05 -20.99
CA PHE A 58 6.32 -11.02 -19.94
C PHE A 58 5.19 -11.69 -19.12
N PRO A 59 5.19 -13.03 -18.95
CA PRO A 59 3.98 -13.78 -18.56
C PRO A 59 3.87 -14.16 -17.06
N PHE A 60 4.52 -13.45 -16.15
CA PHE A 60 4.52 -13.82 -14.72
C PHE A 60 4.16 -12.64 -13.81
N ASP A 61 2.85 -12.41 -13.60
CA ASP A 61 2.30 -11.42 -12.68
C ASP A 61 2.35 -11.93 -11.22
N LYS A 62 3.30 -11.43 -10.44
CA LYS A 62 3.45 -11.67 -9.00
C LYS A 62 2.63 -10.72 -8.13
N PHE A 63 1.95 -9.73 -8.70
CA PHE A 63 1.35 -8.59 -7.97
C PHE A 63 -0.12 -8.39 -8.32
N ASN A 64 -0.93 -9.43 -8.08
CA ASN A 64 -2.38 -9.32 -8.13
C ASN A 64 -2.93 -8.63 -6.87
N ASN A 65 -2.73 -7.31 -6.79
CA ASN A 65 -3.13 -6.47 -5.66
C ASN A 65 -4.66 -6.44 -5.44
N LEU A 66 -5.44 -6.65 -6.50
CA LEU A 66 -6.91 -6.69 -6.44
C LEU A 66 -7.45 -7.84 -5.58
N ARG A 67 -6.76 -8.98 -5.52
CA ARG A 67 -7.15 -10.09 -4.63
C ARG A 67 -6.80 -9.87 -3.15
N LYS A 68 -5.89 -8.93 -2.84
CA LYS A 68 -5.41 -8.70 -1.47
C LYS A 68 -6.17 -7.60 -0.71
N ILE A 69 -6.95 -6.77 -1.41
CA ILE A 69 -7.69 -5.64 -0.83
C ILE A 69 -8.84 -6.08 0.11
N SER A 70 -9.19 -7.37 0.16
CA SER A 70 -10.33 -7.89 0.95
C SER A 70 -10.16 -7.85 2.48
N SER A 71 -8.99 -7.49 3.03
CA SER A 71 -8.69 -7.67 4.47
C SER A 71 -8.76 -6.42 5.34
N ALA A 72 -8.88 -5.20 4.77
CA ALA A 72 -8.89 -3.97 5.55
C ALA A 72 -9.83 -2.90 4.96
N PRO A 73 -10.32 -1.93 5.76
CA PRO A 73 -11.05 -0.78 5.24
C PRO A 73 -10.12 0.06 4.36
N VAL A 74 -10.44 0.16 3.06
CA VAL A 74 -9.68 0.96 2.09
C VAL A 74 -10.50 2.18 1.70
N LEU A 75 -9.89 3.36 1.80
CA LEU A 75 -10.37 4.60 1.17
C LEU A 75 -9.52 4.86 -0.07
N TYR A 76 -10.19 5.08 -1.20
CA TYR A 76 -9.61 5.41 -2.52
C TYR A 76 -9.60 6.92 -2.76
#